data_AF-A0A5J4L7Q8-F1
#
_entry.id   AF-A0A5J4L7Q8-F1
#
_cell.length_a   1.000
_cell.length_b   1.000
_cell.length_c   1.000
_cell.angle_alpha   90.00
_cell.angle_beta   90.00
_cell.angle_gamma   90.00
#
_symmetry.space_group_name_H-M   'P 1'
#
loop_
_entity.id
_entity.type
_entity.pdbx_description
1 polymer ?
#
loop_
_entity_poly.entity_id
_entity_poly.type
_entity_poly.pdbx_seq_one_letter_code
_entity_poly.pdbx_strand_id
1 'polypeptide(L)'
;MRAIQKISTKNLTSSNNSTQRQRIITWLNNFLSQSVQISPDAVFPHLIKIYHKIIKNTDEWPFAQNIIDLLITQTNIDLKNPLADTVNLMLGRNKQLNVLTEQLIEKIIDHYFDLFFRGEQKAENWILQIINFVTDKIFDYIVSIHYPEQLNKLKSIINNIIKIKGFDALYPKLRALLASDDKEEQITAINILSGIKEKVPSDKVEMIYQLLSEIDDKNISEDEHNKLTDLKTHLEQRQKEAL
;
A
#
# COMPACT_ATOMS: atom_id res chain seq x y z
N MET A 1 -26.44 28.08 -61.16
CA MET A 1 -25.30 27.79 -60.27
C MET A 1 -25.65 28.19 -58.83
N ARG A 2 -25.86 27.22 -57.93
CA ARG A 2 -25.73 27.40 -56.48
C ARG A 2 -25.14 26.11 -55.91
N ALA A 3 -23.90 26.19 -55.46
CA ALA A 3 -23.22 25.10 -54.78
C ALA A 3 -23.78 25.01 -53.36
N ILE A 4 -24.35 23.86 -53.00
CA ILE A 4 -24.68 23.53 -51.61
C ILE A 4 -23.42 22.91 -51.01
N GLN A 5 -22.76 23.66 -50.13
CA GLN A 5 -21.69 23.15 -49.27
C GLN A 5 -22.24 21.99 -48.42
N LYS A 6 -21.69 20.78 -48.61
CA LYS A 6 -21.78 19.69 -47.64
C LYS A 6 -21.05 20.14 -46.36
N ILE A 7 -21.79 20.57 -45.36
CA ILE A 7 -21.25 20.77 -44.02
C ILE A 7 -20.91 19.39 -43.46
N SER A 8 -19.63 19.19 -43.20
CA SER A 8 -19.05 18.00 -42.56
C SER A 8 -19.65 17.81 -41.17
N THR A 9 -20.44 16.76 -40.98
CA THR A 9 -21.04 16.37 -39.70
C THR A 9 -20.05 15.66 -38.75
N LYS A 10 -18.75 15.67 -39.03
CA LYS A 10 -17.76 14.92 -38.24
C LYS A 10 -17.27 15.58 -36.95
N ASN A 11 -17.66 16.83 -36.64
CA ASN A 11 -17.12 17.57 -35.49
C ASN A 11 -18.12 17.90 -34.37
N LEU A 12 -19.37 17.41 -34.42
CA LEU A 12 -20.43 17.82 -33.46
C LEU A 12 -20.75 16.80 -32.34
N THR A 13 -20.18 15.60 -32.37
CA THR A 13 -20.51 14.52 -31.40
C THR A 13 -19.53 14.38 -30.24
N SER A 14 -18.34 14.99 -30.27
CA SER A 14 -17.36 14.87 -29.18
C SER A 14 -17.61 15.85 -28.01
N SER A 15 -18.14 17.04 -28.29
CA SER A 15 -18.28 18.15 -27.32
C SER A 15 -19.49 18.01 -26.37
N ASN A 16 -20.60 17.43 -26.81
CA ASN A 16 -21.77 17.22 -25.96
C ASN A 16 -21.56 16.09 -24.95
N ASN A 17 -20.89 15.01 -25.37
CA ASN A 17 -20.57 13.87 -24.50
C ASN A 17 -19.58 14.25 -23.40
N SER A 18 -18.58 15.09 -23.68
CA SER A 18 -17.64 15.56 -22.66
C SER A 18 -18.31 16.48 -21.63
N THR A 19 -19.21 17.36 -22.07
CA THR A 19 -19.94 18.27 -21.17
C THR A 19 -20.93 17.53 -20.27
N GLN A 20 -21.68 16.56 -20.82
CA GLN A 20 -22.60 15.74 -20.05
C GLN A 20 -21.86 14.84 -19.04
N ARG A 21 -20.74 14.23 -19.47
CA ARG A 21 -19.86 13.44 -18.60
C ARG A 21 -19.34 14.28 -17.44
N GLN A 22 -18.87 15.50 -17.71
CA GLN A 22 -18.39 16.40 -16.66
C GLN A 22 -19.49 16.75 -15.65
N ARG A 23 -20.72 17.01 -16.12
CA ARG A 23 -21.87 17.28 -15.21
C ARG A 23 -22.19 16.08 -14.31
N ILE A 24 -22.14 14.86 -14.84
CA ILE A 24 -22.36 13.64 -14.05
C ILE A 24 -21.26 13.48 -13.00
N ILE A 25 -20.00 13.70 -13.36
CA ILE A 25 -18.86 13.63 -12.44
C ILE A 25 -19.02 14.67 -11.31
N THR A 26 -19.30 15.93 -11.66
CA THR A 26 -19.53 16.99 -10.67
C THR A 26 -20.70 16.66 -9.75
N TRP A 27 -21.81 16.16 -10.29
CA TRP A 27 -22.96 15.77 -9.49
C TRP A 27 -22.64 14.61 -8.55
N LEU A 28 -21.97 13.55 -9.04
CA LEU A 28 -21.55 12.41 -8.23
C LEU A 28 -20.64 12.83 -7.07
N ASN A 29 -19.68 13.70 -7.35
CA ASN A 29 -18.72 14.22 -6.37
C ASN A 29 -19.43 15.04 -5.27
N ASN A 30 -20.33 15.94 -5.66
CA ASN A 30 -21.12 16.73 -4.71
C ASN A 30 -22.08 15.87 -3.91
N PHE A 31 -22.68 14.86 -4.54
CA PHE A 31 -23.61 13.97 -3.87
C PHE A 31 -22.91 13.08 -2.84
N LEU A 32 -21.69 12.63 -3.14
CA LEU A 32 -20.88 11.85 -2.20
C LEU A 32 -20.57 12.62 -0.92
N SER A 33 -20.09 13.87 -1.02
CA SER A 33 -19.79 14.68 0.16
C SER A 33 -21.04 15.02 0.98
N GLN A 34 -22.17 15.28 0.33
CA GLN A 34 -23.44 15.58 1.00
C GLN A 34 -24.09 14.34 1.64
N SER A 35 -23.97 13.16 1.03
CA SER A 35 -24.62 11.94 1.51
C SER A 35 -24.16 11.53 2.92
N VAL A 36 -22.91 11.84 3.25
CA VAL A 36 -22.32 11.59 4.57
C VAL A 36 -22.96 12.48 5.65
N GLN A 37 -23.36 13.70 5.31
CA GLN A 37 -23.93 14.64 6.26
C GLN A 37 -25.44 14.48 6.41
N ILE A 38 -26.13 14.16 5.32
CA ILE A 38 -27.60 14.18 5.26
C ILE A 38 -28.20 12.85 5.71
N SER A 39 -27.58 11.72 5.35
CA SER A 39 -28.09 10.41 5.74
C SER A 39 -27.01 9.33 5.69
N PRO A 40 -26.17 9.27 6.74
CA PRO A 40 -25.10 8.28 6.85
C PRO A 40 -25.60 6.83 6.77
N ASP A 41 -26.77 6.54 7.36
CA ASP A 41 -27.26 5.17 7.47
C ASP A 41 -28.17 4.75 6.29
N ALA A 42 -28.83 5.70 5.62
CA ALA A 42 -29.77 5.36 4.54
C ALA A 42 -29.18 5.59 3.14
N VAL A 43 -28.51 6.70 2.87
CA VAL A 43 -28.11 7.06 1.49
C VAL A 43 -26.68 6.62 1.19
N PHE A 44 -25.78 6.81 2.14
CA PHE A 44 -24.36 6.54 1.95
C PHE A 44 -24.05 5.09 1.53
N PRO A 45 -24.60 4.03 2.17
CA PRO A 45 -24.29 2.65 1.79
C PRO A 45 -24.74 2.31 0.37
N HIS A 46 -25.85 2.89 -0.10
CA HIS A 46 -26.32 2.72 -1.47
C HIS A 46 -25.40 3.41 -2.47
N LEU A 47 -24.94 4.61 -2.15
CA LEU A 47 -24.00 5.33 -3.00
C LEU A 47 -22.66 4.59 -3.15
N ILE A 48 -22.12 4.05 -2.06
CA ILE A 48 -20.89 3.26 -2.13
C ILE A 48 -21.08 1.99 -2.96
N LYS A 49 -22.23 1.31 -2.87
CA LYS A 49 -22.55 0.18 -3.76
C LYS A 49 -22.57 0.59 -5.24
N ILE A 50 -23.04 1.79 -5.56
CA ILE A 50 -23.00 2.31 -6.93
C ILE A 50 -21.57 2.54 -7.39
N TYR A 51 -20.73 3.22 -6.58
CA TYR A 51 -19.32 3.43 -6.91
C TYR A 51 -18.58 2.11 -7.09
N HIS A 52 -18.76 1.16 -6.18
CA HIS A 52 -18.20 -0.18 -6.28
C HIS A 52 -18.60 -0.87 -7.60
N LYS A 53 -19.87 -0.76 -7.99
CA LYS A 53 -20.36 -1.31 -9.27
C LYS A 53 -19.74 -0.60 -10.48
N ILE A 54 -19.59 0.73 -10.45
CA ILE A 54 -18.92 1.47 -11.53
C ILE A 54 -17.45 1.02 -11.63
N ILE A 55 -16.73 1.01 -10.51
CA ILE A 55 -15.33 0.59 -10.44
C ILE A 55 -15.16 -0.85 -10.92
N LYS A 56 -16.11 -1.75 -10.64
CA LYS A 56 -16.05 -3.14 -11.13
C LYS A 56 -16.21 -3.27 -12.65
N ASN A 57 -16.98 -2.38 -13.28
CA ASN A 57 -17.45 -2.57 -14.66
C ASN A 57 -16.92 -1.52 -15.67
N THR A 58 -16.10 -0.57 -15.23
CA THR A 58 -15.63 0.54 -16.09
C THR A 58 -14.15 0.81 -15.86
N ASP A 59 -13.47 1.37 -16.86
CA ASP A 59 -12.01 1.54 -16.83
C ASP A 59 -11.55 2.96 -16.48
N GLU A 60 -12.48 3.87 -16.19
CA GLU A 60 -12.19 5.27 -15.86
C GLU A 60 -12.95 5.71 -14.61
N TRP A 61 -12.23 6.21 -13.60
CA TRP A 61 -12.82 6.62 -12.32
C TRP A 61 -12.46 8.08 -11.99
N PRO A 62 -13.08 9.06 -12.67
CA PRO A 62 -12.80 10.49 -12.44
C PRO A 62 -13.15 10.99 -11.03
N PHE A 63 -13.80 10.16 -10.23
CA PHE A 63 -14.15 10.40 -8.82
C PHE A 63 -13.19 9.71 -7.83
N ALA A 64 -12.12 9.05 -8.31
CA ALA A 64 -11.20 8.26 -7.48
C ALA A 64 -10.65 9.05 -6.28
N GLN A 65 -10.16 10.27 -6.56
CA GLN A 65 -9.64 11.18 -5.54
C GLN A 65 -10.66 11.40 -4.41
N ASN A 66 -11.94 11.61 -4.74
CA ASN A 66 -12.96 11.93 -3.75
C ASN A 66 -13.33 10.74 -2.87
N ILE A 67 -13.33 9.52 -3.43
CA ILE A 67 -13.54 8.31 -2.63
C ILE A 67 -12.37 8.14 -1.64
N ILE A 68 -11.13 8.37 -2.08
CA ILE A 68 -9.93 8.26 -1.25
C ILE A 68 -9.91 9.36 -0.17
N ASP A 69 -10.18 10.61 -0.54
CA ASP A 69 -10.25 11.72 0.40
C ASP A 69 -11.32 11.46 1.45
N LEU A 70 -12.47 10.95 1.03
CA LEU A 70 -13.53 10.64 1.96
C LEU A 70 -13.16 9.48 2.91
N LEU A 71 -12.52 8.42 2.41
CA LEU A 71 -11.98 7.35 3.25
C LEU A 71 -11.08 7.92 4.35
N ILE A 72 -10.20 8.85 3.99
CA ILE A 72 -9.23 9.45 4.91
C ILE A 72 -9.93 10.31 5.96
N THR A 73 -10.85 11.18 5.54
CA THR A 73 -11.51 12.13 6.44
C THR A 73 -12.65 11.54 7.27
N GLN A 74 -13.26 10.44 6.82
CA GLN A 74 -14.36 9.80 7.53
C GLN A 74 -13.87 9.29 8.89
N THR A 75 -14.61 9.52 9.97
CA THR A 75 -14.26 9.05 11.31
C THR A 75 -15.11 7.86 11.76
N ASN A 76 -16.31 7.71 11.20
CA ASN A 76 -17.17 6.56 11.49
C ASN A 76 -16.62 5.29 10.82
N ILE A 77 -16.24 4.31 11.64
CA ILE A 77 -15.65 3.04 11.18
C ILE A 77 -16.60 2.23 10.30
N ASP A 78 -17.91 2.27 10.57
CA ASP A 78 -18.93 1.53 9.80
C ASP A 78 -19.05 2.08 8.38
N LEU A 79 -18.81 3.38 8.21
CA LEU A 79 -18.77 4.04 6.91
C LEU A 79 -17.40 3.91 6.23
N LYS A 80 -16.30 3.84 7.00
CA LYS A 80 -14.96 3.57 6.46
C LYS A 80 -14.87 2.19 5.81
N ASN A 81 -15.49 1.16 6.38
CA ASN A 81 -15.40 -0.21 5.85
C ASN A 81 -15.77 -0.34 4.37
N PRO A 82 -16.97 0.06 3.93
CA PRO A 82 -17.34 -0.05 2.52
C PRO A 82 -16.52 0.89 1.63
N LEU A 83 -15.99 2.00 2.16
CA LEU A 83 -15.02 2.86 1.44
C LEU A 83 -13.71 2.12 1.21
N ALA A 84 -13.13 1.51 2.25
CA ALA A 84 -11.90 0.73 2.17
C ALA A 84 -12.05 -0.44 1.19
N ASP A 85 -13.17 -1.18 1.23
CA ASP A 85 -13.46 -2.25 0.27
C ASP A 85 -13.48 -1.72 -1.19
N THR A 86 -14.04 -0.53 -1.37
CA THR A 86 -14.11 0.13 -2.69
C THR A 86 -12.73 0.60 -3.16
N VAL A 87 -11.94 1.20 -2.28
CA VAL A 87 -10.55 1.62 -2.57
C VAL A 87 -9.64 0.41 -2.84
N ASN A 88 -9.80 -0.68 -2.09
CA ASN A 88 -9.03 -1.91 -2.30
C ASN A 88 -9.36 -2.54 -3.67
N LEU A 89 -10.63 -2.49 -4.09
CA LEU A 89 -11.02 -2.88 -5.45
C LEU A 89 -10.36 -1.99 -6.51
N MET A 90 -10.30 -0.67 -6.29
CA MET A 90 -9.64 0.27 -7.19
C MET A 90 -8.15 -0.07 -7.35
N LEU A 91 -7.44 -0.31 -6.23
CA LEU A 91 -6.04 -0.76 -6.25
C LEU A 91 -5.87 -2.08 -7.01
N GLY A 92 -6.76 -3.05 -6.78
CA GLY A 92 -6.74 -4.34 -7.46
C GLY A 92 -6.89 -4.23 -8.97
N ARG A 93 -7.79 -3.36 -9.44
CA ARG A 93 -7.98 -3.10 -10.87
C ARG A 93 -6.90 -2.16 -11.45
N ASN A 94 -6.27 -1.33 -10.63
CA ASN A 94 -5.25 -0.39 -11.09
C ASN A 94 -4.06 -1.08 -11.78
N LYS A 95 -3.71 -2.30 -11.34
CA LYS A 95 -2.64 -3.10 -11.97
C LYS A 95 -2.83 -3.31 -13.48
N GLN A 96 -4.08 -3.32 -13.95
CA GLN A 96 -4.43 -3.52 -15.36
C GLN A 96 -4.71 -2.20 -16.08
N LEU A 97 -5.26 -1.21 -15.38
CA LEU A 97 -5.81 -0.01 -16.00
C LEU A 97 -4.94 1.23 -15.87
N ASN A 98 -4.03 1.27 -14.89
CA ASN A 98 -3.16 2.40 -14.58
C ASN A 98 -3.90 3.74 -14.44
N VAL A 99 -5.01 3.73 -13.69
CA VAL A 99 -5.93 4.86 -13.49
C VAL A 99 -5.55 5.69 -12.25
N LEU A 100 -5.07 5.04 -11.20
CA LEU A 100 -4.59 5.69 -9.98
C LEU A 100 -3.15 6.15 -10.16
N THR A 101 -2.90 7.41 -9.80
CA THR A 101 -1.55 7.96 -9.72
C THR A 101 -0.77 7.37 -8.55
N GLU A 102 0.57 7.42 -8.61
CA GLU A 102 1.41 6.97 -7.50
C GLU A 102 1.11 7.71 -6.20
N GLN A 103 0.91 9.03 -6.28
CA GLN A 103 0.54 9.86 -5.14
C GLN A 103 -0.76 9.38 -4.46
N LEU A 104 -1.74 8.92 -5.24
CA LEU A 104 -2.98 8.38 -4.69
C LEU A 104 -2.76 7.04 -4.00
N ILE A 105 -1.92 6.19 -4.57
CA ILE A 105 -1.57 4.89 -3.97
C ILE A 105 -0.83 5.10 -2.64
N GLU A 106 0.16 5.98 -2.62
CA GLU A 106 0.91 6.36 -1.42
C GLU A 106 -0.02 6.91 -0.34
N LYS A 107 -0.94 7.82 -0.71
CA LYS A 107 -1.93 8.36 0.21
C LYS A 107 -2.82 7.28 0.86
N ILE A 108 -3.17 6.23 0.13
CA ILE A 108 -3.94 5.09 0.67
C ILE A 108 -3.08 4.28 1.65
N ILE A 109 -1.85 3.97 1.25
CA ILE A 109 -0.90 3.21 2.06
C ILE A 109 -0.62 3.93 3.38
N ASP A 110 -0.28 5.22 3.32
CA ASP A 110 -0.03 6.08 4.49
C ASP A 110 -1.23 6.06 5.44
N HIS A 111 -2.44 6.19 4.90
CA HIS A 111 -3.65 6.18 5.70
C HIS A 111 -3.87 4.84 6.41
N TYR A 112 -3.69 3.72 5.71
CA TYR A 112 -3.86 2.40 6.32
C TYR A 112 -2.83 2.12 7.40
N PHE A 113 -1.57 2.52 7.20
CA PHE A 113 -0.55 2.37 8.22
C PHE A 113 -0.74 3.31 9.41
N ASP A 114 -1.18 4.56 9.20
CA ASP A 114 -1.55 5.47 10.30
C ASP A 114 -2.66 4.86 11.18
N LEU A 115 -3.72 4.32 10.58
CA LEU A 115 -4.77 3.62 11.32
C LEU A 115 -4.24 2.37 12.04
N PHE A 116 -3.37 1.60 11.40
CA PHE A 116 -2.74 0.43 12.01
C PHE A 116 -1.92 0.82 13.25
N PHE A 117 -1.11 1.88 13.18
CA PHE A 117 -0.30 2.32 14.33
C PHE A 117 -1.14 2.88 15.48
N ARG A 118 -2.32 3.44 15.18
CA ARG A 118 -3.33 3.86 16.16
C ARG A 118 -4.12 2.70 16.79
N GLY A 119 -3.94 1.47 16.30
CA GLY A 119 -4.58 0.27 16.86
C GLY A 119 -5.95 -0.06 16.26
N GLU A 120 -6.28 0.47 15.09
CA GLU A 120 -7.52 0.12 14.40
C GLU A 120 -7.50 -1.32 13.91
N GLN A 121 -8.38 -2.17 14.49
CA GLN A 121 -8.35 -3.62 14.28
C GLN A 121 -8.46 -4.04 12.80
N LYS A 122 -9.15 -3.25 11.97
CA LYS A 122 -9.37 -3.56 10.55
C LYS A 122 -8.22 -3.12 9.64
N ALA A 123 -7.34 -2.23 10.11
CA ALA A 123 -6.29 -1.66 9.28
C ALA A 123 -5.29 -2.72 8.80
N GLU A 124 -4.90 -3.67 9.67
CA GLU A 124 -4.03 -4.79 9.26
C GLU A 124 -4.67 -5.59 8.12
N ASN A 125 -5.96 -5.92 8.22
CA ASN A 125 -6.67 -6.64 7.16
C ASN A 125 -6.68 -5.84 5.84
N TRP A 126 -6.89 -4.53 5.89
CA TRP A 126 -6.84 -3.71 4.67
C TRP A 126 -5.45 -3.69 4.02
N ILE A 127 -4.38 -3.55 4.81
CA ILE A 127 -3.00 -3.64 4.32
C ILE A 127 -2.76 -5.00 3.65
N LEU A 128 -3.18 -6.09 4.29
CA LEU A 128 -3.04 -7.44 3.75
C LEU A 128 -3.87 -7.69 2.49
N GLN A 129 -5.03 -7.05 2.33
CA GLN A 129 -5.83 -7.17 1.12
C GLN A 129 -5.13 -6.52 -0.09
N ILE A 130 -4.52 -5.35 0.12
CA ILE A 130 -3.90 -4.61 -0.98
C ILE A 130 -2.49 -5.10 -1.32
N ILE A 131 -1.92 -5.97 -0.48
CA ILE A 131 -0.58 -6.50 -0.68
C ILE A 131 -0.39 -7.12 -2.06
N ASN A 132 -1.42 -7.76 -2.61
CA ASN A 132 -1.30 -8.41 -3.92
C ASN A 132 -1.15 -7.44 -5.09
N PHE A 133 -1.44 -6.16 -4.86
CA PHE A 133 -1.52 -5.13 -5.88
C PHE A 133 -0.37 -4.13 -5.76
N VAL A 134 0.08 -3.82 -4.54
CA VAL A 134 1.06 -2.78 -4.25
C VAL A 134 2.16 -3.27 -3.29
N THR A 135 2.60 -4.53 -3.44
CA THR A 135 3.61 -5.16 -2.57
C THR A 135 4.86 -4.30 -2.43
N ASP A 136 5.42 -3.84 -3.55
CA ASP A 136 6.68 -3.08 -3.54
C ASP A 136 6.53 -1.77 -2.77
N LYS A 137 5.43 -1.04 -2.98
CA LYS A 137 5.13 0.22 -2.28
C LYS A 137 4.87 0.01 -0.78
N ILE A 138 4.24 -1.11 -0.39
CA ILE A 138 4.12 -1.48 1.03
C ILE A 138 5.50 -1.71 1.64
N PHE A 139 6.40 -2.39 0.91
CA PHE A 139 7.75 -2.55 1.42
C PHE A 139 8.51 -1.23 1.48
N ASP A 140 8.38 -0.34 0.48
CA ASP A 140 8.97 1.01 0.53
C ASP A 140 8.52 1.76 1.79
N TYR A 141 7.22 1.66 2.11
CA TYR A 141 6.69 2.24 3.33
C TYR A 141 7.31 1.61 4.58
N ILE A 142 7.35 0.28 4.68
CA ILE A 142 7.90 -0.43 5.85
C ILE A 142 9.36 -0.05 6.09
N VAL A 143 10.18 0.04 5.03
CA VAL A 143 11.60 0.37 5.16
C VAL A 143 11.85 1.86 5.44
N SER A 144 10.88 2.73 5.15
CA SER A 144 10.96 4.15 5.50
C SER A 144 10.70 4.45 6.98
N ILE A 145 10.34 3.42 7.77
CA ILE A 145 10.04 3.57 9.19
C ILE A 145 11.31 3.41 10.01
N HIS A 146 11.74 4.52 10.61
CA HIS A 146 12.95 4.57 11.43
C HIS A 146 12.68 4.38 12.93
N TYR A 147 11.41 4.37 13.36
CA TYR A 147 11.06 4.25 14.77
C TYR A 147 10.97 2.78 15.21
N PRO A 148 11.83 2.29 16.13
CA PRO A 148 11.86 0.88 16.52
C PRO A 148 10.53 0.36 17.09
N GLU A 149 9.77 1.20 17.79
CA GLU A 149 8.45 0.84 18.32
C GLU A 149 7.43 0.53 17.22
N GLN A 150 7.48 1.29 16.11
CA GLN A 150 6.61 1.06 14.96
C GLN A 150 7.03 -0.20 14.21
N LEU A 151 8.35 -0.41 14.02
CA LEU A 151 8.88 -1.65 13.41
C LEU A 151 8.45 -2.90 14.18
N ASN A 152 8.40 -2.84 15.51
CA ASN A 152 7.87 -3.95 16.32
C ASN A 152 6.39 -4.25 16.03
N LYS A 153 5.56 -3.22 15.85
CA LYS A 153 4.14 -3.40 15.45
C LYS A 153 4.03 -4.03 14.05
N LEU A 154 4.92 -3.66 13.13
CA LEU A 154 4.92 -4.20 11.76
C LEU A 154 5.25 -5.70 11.67
N LYS A 155 5.74 -6.33 12.73
CA LYS A 155 6.08 -7.76 12.73
C LYS A 155 4.91 -8.65 12.29
N SER A 156 3.66 -8.35 12.66
CA SER A 156 2.51 -9.14 12.21
C SER A 156 2.32 -9.03 10.70
N ILE A 157 2.36 -7.79 10.18
CA ILE A 157 2.24 -7.47 8.77
C ILE A 157 3.34 -8.19 7.99
N ILE A 158 4.62 -7.96 8.33
CA ILE A 158 5.78 -8.55 7.62
C ILE A 158 5.69 -10.09 7.60
N ASN A 159 5.33 -10.71 8.72
CA ASN A 159 5.13 -12.17 8.77
C ASN A 159 4.02 -12.64 7.83
N ASN A 160 2.91 -11.92 7.76
CA ASN A 160 1.83 -12.23 6.84
C ASN A 160 2.23 -11.97 5.38
N ILE A 161 3.04 -10.93 5.10
CA ILE A 161 3.62 -10.72 3.77
C ILE A 161 4.44 -11.94 3.35
N ILE A 162 5.37 -12.41 4.20
CA ILE A 162 6.21 -13.57 3.90
C ILE A 162 5.36 -14.82 3.66
N LYS A 163 4.28 -15.02 4.43
CA LYS A 163 3.35 -16.14 4.21
C LYS A 163 2.63 -16.06 2.86
N ILE A 164 2.24 -14.86 2.42
CA ILE A 164 1.44 -14.66 1.19
C ILE A 164 2.33 -14.60 -0.06
N LYS A 165 3.49 -13.96 0.04
CA LYS A 165 4.38 -13.61 -1.09
C LYS A 165 5.69 -14.39 -1.12
N GLY A 166 6.03 -15.09 -0.05
CA GLY A 166 7.35 -15.68 0.13
C GLY A 166 8.38 -14.65 0.60
N PHE A 167 9.48 -15.17 1.17
CA PHE A 167 10.60 -14.33 1.62
C PHE A 167 11.30 -13.61 0.45
N ASP A 168 11.30 -14.23 -0.74
CA ASP A 168 11.91 -13.67 -1.95
C ASP A 168 11.31 -12.33 -2.38
N ALA A 169 10.07 -12.01 -1.98
CA ALA A 169 9.47 -10.71 -2.25
C ALA A 169 10.13 -9.58 -1.42
N LEU A 170 10.52 -9.87 -0.17
CA LEU A 170 11.18 -8.91 0.73
C LEU A 170 12.69 -8.87 0.51
N TYR A 171 13.28 -10.00 0.12
CA TYR A 171 14.72 -10.21 0.10
C TYR A 171 15.52 -9.14 -0.68
N PRO A 172 15.13 -8.70 -1.89
CA PRO A 172 15.90 -7.69 -2.62
C PRO A 172 16.08 -6.38 -1.84
N LYS A 173 15.02 -5.91 -1.18
CA LYS A 173 15.06 -4.67 -0.38
C LYS A 173 15.85 -4.86 0.90
N LEU A 174 15.63 -5.97 1.60
CA LEU A 174 16.39 -6.30 2.80
C LEU A 174 17.90 -6.40 2.49
N ARG A 175 18.26 -7.06 1.39
CA ARG A 175 19.64 -7.17 0.94
C ARG A 175 20.25 -5.80 0.63
N ALA A 176 19.52 -4.93 -0.05
CA ALA A 176 19.98 -3.58 -0.37
C ALA A 176 20.26 -2.76 0.90
N LEU A 177 19.35 -2.79 1.88
CA LEU A 177 19.53 -2.10 3.16
C LEU A 177 20.73 -2.63 3.96
N LEU A 178 20.91 -3.96 4.01
CA LEU A 178 22.06 -4.57 4.69
C LEU A 178 23.39 -4.21 4.03
N ALA A 179 23.39 -4.04 2.71
CA ALA A 179 24.57 -3.67 1.93
C ALA A 179 24.76 -2.15 1.79
N SER A 180 23.90 -1.34 2.40
CA SER A 180 23.98 0.12 2.32
C SER A 180 25.17 0.67 3.09
N ASP A 181 25.72 1.80 2.67
CA ASP A 181 26.70 2.57 3.43
C ASP A 181 26.03 3.43 4.53
N ASP A 182 24.70 3.56 4.50
CA ASP A 182 23.93 4.31 5.50
C ASP A 182 23.63 3.43 6.73
N LYS A 183 24.07 3.89 7.90
CA LYS A 183 23.85 3.19 9.18
C LYS A 183 22.38 3.08 9.55
N GLU A 184 21.55 4.07 9.25
CA GLU A 184 20.11 4.02 9.58
C GLU A 184 19.39 2.96 8.73
N GLU A 185 19.81 2.80 7.47
CA GLU A 185 19.30 1.75 6.58
C GLU A 185 19.72 0.36 7.08
N GLN A 186 20.99 0.19 7.48
CA GLN A 186 21.49 -1.05 8.08
C GLN A 186 20.75 -1.38 9.39
N ILE A 187 20.53 -0.39 10.28
CA ILE A 187 19.76 -0.55 11.53
C ILE A 187 18.32 -0.98 11.22
N THR A 188 17.68 -0.37 10.23
CA THR A 188 16.34 -0.74 9.79
C THR A 188 16.29 -2.20 9.34
N ALA A 189 17.27 -2.64 8.55
CA ALA A 189 17.39 -4.03 8.14
C ALA A 189 17.60 -4.99 9.31
N ILE A 190 18.46 -4.66 10.28
CA ILE A 190 18.68 -5.44 11.51
C ILE A 190 17.37 -5.60 12.27
N ASN A 191 16.61 -4.51 12.44
CA ASN A 191 15.34 -4.53 13.16
C ASN A 191 14.27 -5.39 12.46
N ILE A 192 14.15 -5.26 11.13
CA ILE A 192 13.25 -6.10 10.33
C ILE A 192 13.65 -7.56 10.46
N LEU A 193 14.92 -7.87 10.20
CA LEU A 193 15.45 -9.24 10.16
C LEU A 193 15.36 -9.92 11.52
N SER A 194 15.64 -9.22 12.62
CA SER A 194 15.48 -9.72 14.00
C SER A 194 14.05 -10.20 14.25
N GLY A 195 13.05 -9.52 13.68
CA GLY A 195 11.64 -9.92 13.77
C GLY A 195 11.25 -11.15 12.96
N ILE A 196 12.06 -11.56 11.98
CA ILE A 196 11.74 -12.63 11.01
C ILE A 196 12.88 -13.65 10.83
N LYS A 197 13.87 -13.69 11.72
CA LYS A 197 15.08 -14.51 11.56
C LYS A 197 14.80 -16.00 11.31
N GLU A 198 13.77 -16.53 11.96
CA GLU A 198 13.29 -17.92 11.79
C GLU A 198 12.68 -18.20 10.40
N LYS A 199 12.36 -17.16 9.64
CA LYS A 199 11.74 -17.23 8.31
C LYS A 199 12.76 -17.13 7.18
N VAL A 200 14.03 -16.88 7.48
CA VAL A 200 15.08 -16.80 6.47
C VAL A 200 15.23 -18.17 5.78
N PRO A 201 15.05 -18.28 4.46
CA PRO A 201 15.25 -19.52 3.73
C PRO A 201 16.71 -19.98 3.77
N SER A 202 16.96 -21.29 3.80
CA SER A 202 18.31 -21.84 3.93
C SER A 202 19.27 -21.37 2.84
N ASP A 203 18.79 -21.20 1.60
CA ASP A 203 19.57 -20.70 0.46
C ASP A 203 19.97 -19.22 0.58
N LYS A 204 19.40 -18.47 1.54
CA LYS A 204 19.74 -17.06 1.81
C LYS A 204 20.61 -16.86 3.04
N VAL A 205 20.76 -17.88 3.90
CA VAL A 205 21.44 -17.77 5.20
C VAL A 205 22.88 -17.28 5.05
N GLU A 206 23.64 -17.87 4.12
CA GLU A 206 25.06 -17.53 3.89
C GLU A 206 25.24 -16.05 3.51
N MET A 207 24.52 -15.60 2.50
CA MET A 207 24.60 -14.23 2.00
C MET A 207 24.17 -13.20 3.07
N ILE A 208 23.09 -13.48 3.80
CA ILE A 208 22.62 -12.56 4.85
C ILE A 208 23.63 -12.50 6.01
N TYR A 209 24.19 -13.64 6.42
CA TYR A 209 25.22 -13.68 7.45
C TYR A 209 26.47 -12.89 7.05
N GLN A 210 26.92 -13.03 5.80
CA GLN A 210 28.05 -12.27 5.29
C GLN A 210 27.78 -10.75 5.38
N LEU A 211 26.64 -10.28 4.88
CA LEU A 211 26.29 -8.86 4.92
C LEU A 211 26.22 -8.32 6.36
N LEU A 212 25.61 -9.06 7.28
CA LEU A 212 25.59 -8.68 8.70
C LEU A 212 27.01 -8.60 9.30
N SER A 213 27.92 -9.46 8.85
CA SER A 213 29.32 -9.50 9.33
C SER A 213 30.14 -8.30 8.86
N GLU A 214 29.75 -7.69 7.74
CA GLU A 214 30.37 -6.49 7.17
C GLU A 214 29.92 -5.19 7.85
N ILE A 215 28.82 -5.20 8.61
CA ILE A 215 28.32 -4.03 9.36
C ILE A 215 29.30 -3.62 10.46
N ASP A 216 29.78 -2.37 10.39
CA ASP A 216 30.57 -1.72 11.43
C ASP A 216 29.71 -1.42 12.66
N ASP A 217 29.95 -2.15 13.75
CA ASP A 217 29.22 -2.03 15.00
C ASP A 217 29.62 -0.82 15.85
N LYS A 218 30.55 0.01 15.37
CA LYS A 218 30.88 1.27 16.03
C LYS A 218 29.69 2.23 15.93
N ASN A 219 29.23 2.75 17.06
CA ASN A 219 28.15 3.75 17.16
C ASN A 219 26.73 3.25 16.83
N ILE A 220 26.46 1.95 16.87
CA ILE A 220 25.08 1.45 16.99
C ILE A 220 24.67 1.42 18.47
N SER A 221 23.38 1.50 18.77
CA SER A 221 22.93 1.39 20.17
C SER A 221 23.15 -0.03 20.71
N GLU A 222 23.15 -0.17 22.04
CA GLU A 222 23.30 -1.46 22.70
C GLU A 222 22.21 -2.47 22.29
N ASP A 223 20.97 -2.01 22.11
CA ASP A 223 19.85 -2.87 21.66
C ASP A 223 20.08 -3.39 20.23
N GLU A 224 20.53 -2.53 19.32
CA GLU A 224 20.85 -2.91 17.94
C GLU A 224 22.06 -3.84 17.87
N HIS A 225 23.07 -3.61 18.71
CA HIS A 225 24.23 -4.48 18.83
C HIS A 225 23.83 -5.88 19.30
N ASN A 226 22.95 -5.97 20.30
CA ASN A 226 22.42 -7.24 20.80
C ASN A 226 21.63 -7.97 19.72
N LYS A 227 20.77 -7.27 18.96
CA LYS A 227 20.03 -7.85 17.82
C LYS A 227 20.97 -8.34 16.73
N LEU A 228 21.99 -7.56 16.37
CA LEU A 228 22.98 -7.95 15.36
C LEU A 228 23.74 -9.22 15.78
N THR A 229 24.16 -9.28 17.04
CA THR A 229 24.88 -10.43 17.61
C THR A 229 24.00 -11.69 17.64
N ASP A 230 22.75 -11.56 18.08
CA ASP A 230 21.77 -12.64 18.07
C ASP A 230 21.50 -13.15 16.63
N LEU A 231 21.34 -12.24 15.67
CA LEU A 231 21.18 -12.59 14.26
C LEU A 231 22.38 -13.36 13.70
N LYS A 232 23.59 -12.87 13.92
CA LYS A 232 24.83 -13.54 13.50
C LYS A 232 24.92 -14.94 14.09
N THR A 233 24.69 -15.07 15.39
CA THR A 233 24.75 -16.37 16.11
C THR A 233 23.72 -17.36 15.57
N HIS A 234 22.47 -16.92 15.39
CA HIS A 234 21.39 -17.75 14.86
C HIS A 234 21.68 -18.24 13.44
N LEU A 235 22.14 -17.36 12.56
CA LEU A 235 22.43 -17.72 11.18
C LEU A 235 23.69 -18.60 11.06
N GLU A 236 24.73 -18.37 11.87
CA GLU A 236 25.91 -19.23 11.92
C GLU A 236 25.55 -20.66 12.34
N GLN A 237 24.68 -20.81 13.35
CA GLN A 237 24.20 -22.13 13.76
C GLN A 237 23.47 -22.84 12.60
N ARG A 238 22.60 -22.12 11.89
CA ARG A 238 21.86 -22.68 10.74
C ARG A 238 22.75 -23.05 9.56
N GLN A 239 23.90 -22.38 9.37
CA GLN A 239 24.89 -22.79 8.37
C GLN A 239 25.53 -24.13 8.75
N LYS A 240 25.92 -24.28 10.02
CA LYS A 240 26.53 -25.52 10.53
C LYS A 240 25.60 -26.72 10.45
N GLU A 241 24.30 -26.51 10.57
CA GLU A 241 23.28 -27.56 10.47
C GLU A 241 22.95 -27.96 9.02
N ALA A 242 23.32 -27.15 8.03
CA ALA A 242 23.06 -27.40 6.61
C ALA A 242 24.22 -28.09 5.88
N LEU A 243 25.38 -28.21 6.53
CA LEU A 243 26.60 -28.90 6.08
C LEU A 243 26.63 -30.35 6.59
#